data_AF-A0A3B0VKF4-F1
#
_entry.id   AF-A0A3B0VKF4-F1
#
_cell.length_a   1.000
_cell.length_b   1.000
_cell.length_c   1.000
_cell.angle_alpha   90.00
_cell.angle_beta   90.00
_cell.angle_gamma   90.00
#
_symmetry.space_group_name_H-M   'P 1'
#
loop_
_entity.id
_entity.type
_entity.pdbx_description
1 polymer ?
#
loop_
_entity_poly.entity_id
_entity_poly.type
_entity_poly.pdbx_seq_one_letter_code
_entity_poly.pdbx_strand_id
1 'polypeptide(L)'
;MIKQLTSLPVGLLNLTADQLHTCIDNHTLVHLPGKIKRPVFISVLQHGDEHTGWDALKNYLNNHQHVLPRSLSILFGNVQAAKYNARQL
;
A
#
# COMPACT_ATOMS: atom_id res chain seq x y z
N MET A 1 0.83 9.24 -15.48
CA MET A 1 2.01 8.36 -15.28
C MET A 1 1.96 7.84 -13.84
N ILE A 2 2.02 6.52 -13.62
CA ILE A 2 1.96 5.92 -12.27
C ILE A 2 3.32 6.08 -11.59
N LYS A 3 3.35 6.56 -10.35
CA LYS A 3 4.58 6.66 -9.54
C LYS A 3 4.98 5.26 -9.06
N GLN A 4 6.24 4.89 -9.26
CA GLN A 4 6.77 3.60 -8.84
C GLN A 4 7.87 3.77 -7.79
N LEU A 5 7.80 2.98 -6.72
CA LEU A 5 8.78 2.94 -5.64
C LEU A 5 9.35 1.53 -5.50
N THR A 6 10.61 1.42 -5.10
CA THR A 6 11.29 0.14 -4.83
C THR A 6 11.40 -0.18 -3.33
N SER A 7 10.81 0.67 -2.49
CA SER A 7 10.73 0.52 -1.04
C SER A 7 9.49 1.23 -0.50
N LEU A 8 9.05 0.85 0.71
CA LEU A 8 8.00 1.58 1.41
C LEU A 8 8.56 2.92 1.92
N PRO A 9 7.81 4.03 1.79
CA PRO A 9 8.14 5.27 2.46
C PRO A 9 8.25 5.09 3.98
N VAL A 10 9.18 5.81 4.60
CA VAL A 10 9.40 5.78 6.04
C VAL A 10 8.10 6.17 6.77
N GLY A 11 7.74 5.41 7.80
CA GLY A 11 6.56 5.68 8.63
C GLY A 11 5.21 5.26 8.03
N LEU A 12 5.16 4.79 6.76
CA LEU A 12 3.91 4.43 6.10
C LEU A 12 3.11 3.35 6.88
N LEU A 13 3.79 2.37 7.48
CA LEU A 13 3.15 1.30 8.25
C LEU A 13 2.53 1.77 9.59
N ASN A 14 2.77 3.02 10.00
CA ASN A 14 2.17 3.61 11.20
C ASN A 14 0.84 4.34 10.90
N LEU A 15 0.47 4.45 9.62
CA LEU A 15 -0.67 5.26 9.19
C LEU A 15 -1.97 4.45 9.08
N THR A 16 -3.07 5.11 9.39
CA THR A 16 -4.41 4.66 8.97
C THR A 16 -4.63 4.96 7.48
N ALA A 17 -5.67 4.37 6.87
CA ALA A 17 -5.92 4.52 5.44
C ALA A 17 -6.14 5.99 5.03
N ASP A 18 -6.86 6.76 5.86
CA ASP A 18 -7.13 8.18 5.66
C ASP A 18 -5.88 9.06 5.75
N GLN A 19 -4.82 8.57 6.40
CA GLN A 19 -3.55 9.28 6.55
C GLN A 19 -2.55 8.98 5.43
N LEU A 20 -2.75 7.94 4.61
CA LEU A 20 -1.76 7.51 3.60
C LEU A 20 -1.37 8.62 2.61
N HIS A 21 -2.28 9.55 2.32
CA HIS A 21 -2.04 10.69 1.45
C HIS A 21 -0.90 11.61 1.91
N THR A 22 -0.47 11.54 3.18
CA THR A 22 0.65 12.33 3.70
C THR A 22 2.02 11.75 3.33
N CYS A 23 2.07 10.49 2.90
CA CYS A 23 3.32 9.78 2.60
C CYS A 23 3.41 9.28 1.15
N ILE A 24 2.27 9.09 0.47
CA ILE A 24 2.23 8.62 -0.92
C ILE A 24 1.20 9.40 -1.74
N ASP A 25 1.50 9.52 -3.03
CA ASP A 25 0.60 10.12 -4.02
C ASP A 25 -0.48 9.10 -4.44
N ASN A 26 -1.52 9.59 -5.11
CA ASN A 26 -2.55 8.74 -5.70
C ASN A 26 -1.96 7.81 -6.77
N HIS A 27 -2.49 6.58 -6.87
CA HIS A 27 -2.01 5.58 -7.82
C HIS A 27 -0.48 5.35 -7.73
N THR A 28 -0.01 5.04 -6.52
CA THR A 28 1.40 4.70 -6.26
C THR A 28 1.59 3.19 -6.27
N LEU A 29 2.54 2.70 -7.06
CA LEU A 29 2.94 1.29 -7.12
C LEU A 29 4.24 1.09 -6.35
N VAL A 30 4.25 0.17 -5.40
CA VAL A 30 5.43 -0.16 -4.58
C VAL A 30 5.87 -1.60 -4.85
N HIS A 31 7.13 -1.79 -5.22
CA HIS A 31 7.75 -3.10 -5.42
C HIS A 31 8.64 -3.44 -4.23
N LEU A 32 8.34 -4.55 -3.56
CA LEU A 32 9.09 -5.02 -2.40
C LEU A 32 9.71 -6.39 -2.73
N PRO A 33 11.02 -6.56 -2.59
CA PRO A 33 11.66 -7.85 -2.82
C PRO A 33 11.36 -8.82 -1.67
N GLY A 34 11.18 -10.10 -2.00
CA GLY A 34 11.13 -11.18 -1.01
C GLY A 34 11.96 -12.40 -1.44
N LYS A 35 11.90 -13.47 -0.64
CA LYS A 35 12.65 -14.71 -0.90
C LYS A 35 12.30 -15.30 -2.27
N ILE A 36 11.01 -15.42 -2.58
CA ILE A 36 10.54 -15.84 -3.90
C ILE A 36 10.42 -14.63 -4.83
N LYS A 37 11.20 -14.62 -5.92
CA LYS A 37 11.35 -13.46 -6.81
C LYS A 37 10.08 -13.08 -7.59
N ARG A 38 9.30 -14.07 -8.05
CA ARG A 38 8.06 -13.82 -8.81
C ARG A 38 7.04 -13.11 -7.90
N PRO A 39 6.64 -11.87 -8.19
CA PRO A 39 5.81 -11.11 -7.26
C PRO A 39 4.35 -11.56 -7.27
N VAL A 40 3.67 -11.38 -6.15
CA VAL A 40 2.19 -11.31 -6.11
C VAL A 40 1.78 -9.84 -6.23
N PHE A 41 0.80 -9.58 -7.07
CA PHE A 41 0.21 -8.25 -7.20
C PHE A 41 -0.92 -8.10 -6.19
N ILE A 42 -0.87 -7.03 -5.39
CA ILE A 42 -1.87 -6.68 -4.39
C ILE A 42 -2.37 -5.28 -4.72
N SER A 43 -3.67 -5.09 -4.75
CA SER A 43 -4.29 -3.78 -4.98
C SER A 43 -5.15 -3.43 -3.78
N VAL A 44 -4.95 -2.25 -3.19
CA VAL A 44 -5.72 -1.77 -2.04
C VAL A 44 -6.26 -0.38 -2.32
N LEU A 45 -7.33 -0.01 -1.59
CA LEU A 45 -7.98 1.31 -1.66
C LEU A 45 -8.36 1.69 -3.08
N GLN A 46 -8.95 0.77 -3.86
CA GLN A 46 -9.52 1.13 -5.17
C GLN A 46 -10.71 2.07 -5.00
N HIS A 47 -11.52 1.79 -3.98
CA HIS A 47 -12.41 2.76 -3.37
C HIS A 47 -11.80 3.27 -2.07
N GLY A 48 -11.94 4.56 -1.80
CA GLY A 48 -11.30 5.20 -0.64
C GLY A 48 -11.92 4.78 0.70
N ASP A 49 -13.17 4.34 0.71
CA ASP A 49 -13.92 3.89 1.90
C ASP A 49 -13.68 2.40 2.27
N GLU A 50 -12.85 1.69 1.51
CA GLU A 50 -12.58 0.24 1.68
C GLU A 50 -11.24 -0.01 2.39
N HIS A 51 -11.14 0.35 3.67
CA HIS A 51 -9.88 0.34 4.44
C HIS A 51 -9.35 -1.05 4.79
N THR A 52 -10.20 -2.07 4.89
CA THR A 52 -9.85 -3.41 5.38
C THR A 52 -8.66 -4.04 4.63
N GLY A 53 -8.57 -3.82 3.32
CA GLY A 53 -7.45 -4.31 2.51
C GLY A 53 -6.11 -3.70 2.91
N TRP A 54 -6.10 -2.39 3.24
CA TRP A 54 -4.92 -1.73 3.78
C TRP A 54 -4.55 -2.27 5.15
N ASP A 55 -5.50 -2.44 6.06
CA ASP A 55 -5.20 -2.92 7.41
C ASP A 55 -4.64 -4.34 7.43
N ALA A 56 -5.19 -5.23 6.59
CA ALA A 56 -4.66 -6.58 6.42
C ALA A 56 -3.23 -6.56 5.86
N LEU A 57 -2.97 -5.74 4.85
CA LEU A 57 -1.64 -5.59 4.25
C LEU A 57 -0.63 -4.99 5.24
N LYS A 58 -1.01 -3.94 5.97
CA LYS A 58 -0.19 -3.29 7.02
C LYS A 58 0.21 -4.30 8.09
N ASN A 59 -0.74 -5.09 8.59
CA ASN A 59 -0.47 -6.15 9.57
C ASN A 59 0.49 -7.21 9.01
N TYR A 60 0.27 -7.66 7.78
CA TYR A 60 1.15 -8.61 7.12
C TYR A 60 2.58 -8.07 6.97
N LEU A 61 2.75 -6.83 6.53
CA LEU A 61 4.05 -6.19 6.35
C LEU A 61 4.77 -5.98 7.69
N ASN A 62 4.05 -5.60 8.75
CA ASN A 62 4.60 -5.47 10.09
C ASN A 62 5.13 -6.82 10.64
N ASN A 63 4.47 -7.92 10.32
CA ASN A 63 4.93 -9.26 10.70
C ASN A 63 6.14 -9.76 9.89
N HIS A 64 6.51 -9.07 8.80
CA HIS A 64 7.57 -9.49 7.87
C HIS A 64 8.59 -8.38 7.55
N GLN A 65 8.87 -7.47 8.51
CA GLN A 65 9.79 -6.34 8.30
C GLN A 65 11.22 -6.75 7.95
N HIS A 66 11.67 -7.92 8.42
CA HIS A 66 13.03 -8.40 8.14
C HIS A 66 13.15 -9.01 6.74
N VAL A 67 12.20 -9.88 6.36
CA VAL A 67 12.20 -10.54 5.05
C VAL A 67 10.80 -10.98 4.65
N LEU A 68 10.38 -10.56 3.45
CA LEU A 68 9.13 -11.04 2.87
C LEU A 68 9.30 -12.48 2.34
N PRO A 69 8.34 -13.39 2.56
CA PRO A 69 8.40 -14.74 2.00
C PRO A 69 8.37 -14.74 0.47
N ARG A 70 7.78 -13.71 -0.15
CA ARG A 70 7.73 -13.50 -1.60
C ARG A 70 7.74 -12.01 -1.92
N SER A 71 8.28 -11.65 -3.08
CA SER A 71 8.18 -10.29 -3.60
C SER A 71 6.72 -9.84 -3.74
N LEU A 72 6.44 -8.57 -3.48
CA LEU A 72 5.13 -7.97 -3.64
C LEU A 72 5.20 -6.80 -4.60
N SER A 73 4.15 -6.62 -5.39
CA SER A 73 3.87 -5.39 -6.12
C SER A 73 2.53 -4.86 -5.61
N ILE A 74 2.57 -3.74 -4.89
CA ILE A 74 1.41 -3.20 -4.16
C ILE A 74 0.96 -1.91 -4.85
N LEU A 75 -0.25 -1.90 -5.38
CA LEU A 75 -0.89 -0.69 -5.88
C LEU A 75 -1.75 -0.06 -4.78
N PHE A 76 -1.41 1.17 -4.41
CA PHE A 76 -2.27 2.06 -3.64
C PHE A 76 -3.11 2.87 -4.62
N GLY A 77 -4.42 2.59 -4.68
CA GLY A 77 -5.33 3.18 -5.65
C GLY A 77 -5.65 4.65 -5.37
N ASN A 78 -6.75 4.88 -4.66
CA ASN A 78 -7.35 6.18 -4.42
C ASN A 78 -7.16 6.67 -2.98
N VAL A 79 -5.90 6.87 -2.56
CA VAL A 79 -5.56 7.40 -1.23
C VAL A 79 -6.10 8.81 -0.99
N GLN A 80 -6.37 9.57 -2.07
CA GLN A 80 -7.05 10.87 -1.95
C GLN A 80 -8.51 10.70 -1.53
N ALA A 81 -9.24 9.71 -2.06
CA ALA A 81 -10.61 9.43 -1.60
C ALA A 81 -10.62 8.86 -0.18
N ALA A 82 -9.61 8.06 0.19
CA ALA A 82 -9.46 7.52 1.54
C ALA A 82 -9.32 8.62 2.60
N LYS A 83 -8.64 9.74 2.28
CA LYS A 83 -8.57 10.93 3.15
C LYS A 83 -9.94 11.43 3.60
N TYR A 84 -10.96 11.30 2.74
CA TYR A 84 -12.32 11.77 3.00
C TYR A 84 -13.28 10.63 3.36
N ASN A 85 -12.77 9.39 3.53
CA ASN A 85 -13.59 8.18 3.68
C ASN A 85 -14.70 8.09 2.61
N ALA A 86 -14.35 8.44 1.37
CA ALA A 86 -15.26 8.47 0.24
C ALA A 86 -14.96 7.31 -0.72
N ARG A 87 -15.99 6.77 -1.36
CA ARG A 87 -15.82 5.72 -2.36
C ARG A 87 -14.92 6.18 -3.52
N GLN A 88 -15.15 7.37 -4.05
CA GLN A 88 -14.41 7.96 -5.17
C GLN A 88 -14.32 9.50 -5.01
N LEU A 89 -13.40 10.12 -5.77
CA LEU A 89 -13.24 11.57 -5.91
C LEU A 89 -13.36 11.96 -7.38
#